data_AF-A0A1F6KSL0-F1
#
_entry.id   AF-A0A1F6KSL0-F1
#
_cell.length_a   1.000
_cell.length_b   1.000
_cell.length_c   1.000
_cell.angle_alpha   90.00
_cell.angle_beta   90.00
_cell.angle_gamma   90.00
#
_symmetry.space_group_name_H-M   'P 1'
#
loop_
_entity.id
_entity.type
_entity.pdbx_description
1 polymer ?
#
loop_
_entity_poly.entity_id
_entity_poly.type
_entity_poly.pdbx_seq_one_letter_code
_entity_poly.pdbx_strand_id
1 'polypeptide(L)'
;MAFAISLAIIYFLLSKLMKAQKISHKTLILLGLVLGILSRVHTLTFFSTTIILFLLFILFKRSRLLLSFFIPAAAIFFFHARDIIGQNISHAFFNPGFLSQKPLSLVNFIFFWVMNLGIAIILIPWGFFLSGKKQKLVFLSVFSLFLIGNIFQLSFLIDHNHSLFNLFLIFANFYIAYFLLTLIRRYKSFAGGTIFIFVVLLLTMSGAIDLMAVKNDFQFRLNDAPSNKLMQWIKTNTKKNDIFLAKQEILDPITLSGRKNYLGHSYYLSVMGYNYSERQSLVKSFYEAKNLETISRMHKENIAYIAVPAKPIIDFNYNVNFVYLDKYLQKVYEDEKVIVYKL
;
A
#
# COMPACT_ATOMS: atom_id res chain seq x y z
N MET A 1 6.38 8.66 2.53
CA MET A 1 6.25 9.88 1.70
C MET A 1 4.79 10.32 1.50
N ALA A 2 3.88 9.44 1.05
CA ALA A 2 2.48 9.81 0.76
C ALA A 2 1.72 10.44 1.95
N PHE A 3 1.83 9.88 3.16
CA PHE A 3 1.22 10.46 4.36
C PHE A 3 1.76 11.85 4.70
N ALA A 4 3.05 12.12 4.49
CA ALA A 4 3.61 13.44 4.77
C ALA A 4 2.97 14.50 3.86
N ILE A 5 2.80 14.19 2.57
CA ILE A 5 2.12 15.08 1.61
C ILE A 5 0.65 15.29 2.01
N SER A 6 -0.06 14.20 2.31
CA SER A 6 -1.46 14.24 2.79
C SER A 6 -1.62 15.13 4.02
N LEU A 7 -0.80 14.89 5.05
CA LEU A 7 -0.83 15.65 6.30
C LEU A 7 -0.44 17.11 6.08
N ALA A 8 0.51 17.42 5.20
CA ALA A 8 0.87 18.80 4.88
C ALA A 8 -0.30 19.56 4.24
N ILE A 9 -1.00 18.95 3.28
CA ILE A 9 -2.20 19.54 2.66
C ILE A 9 -3.30 19.74 3.70
N ILE A 10 -3.60 18.70 4.50
CA ILE A 10 -4.64 18.76 5.53
C ILE A 10 -4.29 19.83 6.56
N TYR A 11 -3.05 19.85 7.08
CA TYR A 11 -2.59 20.83 8.05
C TYR A 11 -2.72 22.25 7.54
N PHE A 12 -2.24 22.52 6.31
CA PHE A 12 -2.33 23.85 5.71
C PHE A 12 -3.79 24.31 5.60
N LEU A 13 -4.66 23.51 4.98
CA LEU A 13 -6.06 23.88 4.79
C LEU A 13 -6.83 23.97 6.11
N LEU A 14 -6.61 23.02 7.02
CA LEU A 14 -7.24 23.00 8.34
C LEU A 14 -6.87 24.25 9.14
N SER A 15 -5.60 24.67 9.12
CA SER A 15 -5.15 25.88 9.83
C SER A 15 -5.90 27.13 9.35
N LYS A 16 -6.16 27.23 8.04
CA LYS A 16 -6.91 28.33 7.43
C LYS A 16 -8.39 28.26 7.76
N LEU A 17 -8.99 27.07 7.70
CA LEU A 17 -10.40 26.84 8.06
C LEU A 17 -10.66 27.17 9.54
N MET A 18 -9.78 26.73 10.45
CA MET A 18 -9.90 27.00 11.88
C MET A 18 -9.87 28.50 12.21
N LYS A 19 -9.00 29.25 11.51
CA LYS A 19 -8.85 30.71 11.66
C LYS A 19 -9.82 31.51 10.78
N ALA A 20 -10.73 30.86 10.05
CA ALA A 20 -11.64 31.47 9.08
C ALA A 20 -10.95 32.40 8.04
N GLN A 21 -9.68 32.13 7.73
CA GLN A 21 -8.89 32.93 6.81
C GLN A 21 -9.34 32.71 5.36
N LYS A 22 -9.19 33.75 4.52
CA LYS A 22 -9.38 33.62 3.07
C LYS A 22 -8.29 32.71 2.49
N ILE A 23 -8.68 31.86 1.54
CA ILE A 23 -7.78 30.96 0.80
C ILE A 23 -7.89 31.35 -0.67
N SER A 24 -6.76 31.61 -1.32
CA SER A 24 -6.73 31.96 -2.74
C SER A 24 -7.08 30.74 -3.60
N HIS A 25 -7.86 30.96 -4.67
CA HIS A 25 -8.17 29.92 -5.65
C HIS A 25 -6.91 29.34 -6.31
N LYS A 26 -5.88 30.18 -6.55
CA LYS A 26 -4.59 29.71 -7.11
C LYS A 26 -3.92 28.67 -6.20
N THR A 27 -3.95 28.91 -4.88
CA THR A 27 -3.41 27.97 -3.89
C THR A 27 -4.23 26.68 -3.85
N LEU A 28 -5.55 26.77 -3.92
CA LEU A 28 -6.42 25.58 -3.95
C LEU A 28 -6.18 24.73 -5.20
N ILE A 29 -6.01 25.38 -6.36
CA ILE A 29 -5.71 24.67 -7.61
C ILE A 29 -4.38 23.93 -7.49
N LEU A 30 -3.32 24.61 -7.00
CA LEU A 30 -2.01 23.99 -6.80
C LEU A 30 -2.09 22.78 -5.85
N LEU A 31 -2.74 22.94 -4.70
CA LEU A 31 -2.89 21.85 -3.72
C LEU A 31 -3.76 20.71 -4.28
N GLY A 32 -4.76 21.03 -5.11
CA GLY A 32 -5.57 20.05 -5.82
C GLY A 32 -4.76 19.26 -6.85
N LEU A 33 -3.86 19.90 -7.58
CA LEU A 33 -2.93 19.20 -8.48
C LEU A 33 -2.00 18.27 -7.68
N VAL A 34 -1.43 18.74 -6.57
CA VAL A 34 -0.58 17.90 -5.70
C VAL A 34 -1.37 16.70 -5.15
N LEU A 35 -2.61 16.92 -4.72
CA LEU A 35 -3.50 15.83 -4.31
C LEU A 35 -3.77 14.86 -5.47
N GLY A 36 -4.02 15.37 -6.67
CA GLY A 36 -4.19 14.53 -7.86
C GLY A 36 -2.98 13.65 -8.16
N ILE A 37 -1.76 14.19 -8.07
CA ILE A 37 -0.50 13.43 -8.22
C ILE A 37 -0.40 12.33 -7.15
N LEU A 38 -0.85 12.61 -5.93
CA LEU A 38 -0.86 11.63 -4.84
C LEU A 38 -1.65 10.36 -5.19
N SER A 39 -2.63 10.44 -6.10
CA SER A 39 -3.35 9.26 -6.57
C SER A 39 -2.42 8.22 -7.19
N ARG A 40 -1.39 8.63 -7.93
CA ARG A 40 -0.39 7.74 -8.56
C ARG A 40 0.64 7.20 -7.57
N VAL A 41 0.94 7.98 -6.53
CA VAL A 41 1.90 7.57 -5.49
C VAL A 41 1.25 6.58 -4.53
N HIS A 42 0.01 6.85 -4.10
CA HIS A 42 -0.72 5.99 -3.17
C HIS A 42 -2.24 6.26 -3.20
N THR A 43 -2.97 5.46 -3.96
CA THR A 43 -4.42 5.61 -4.22
C THR A 43 -5.27 5.72 -2.96
N LEU A 44 -5.07 4.84 -1.96
CA LEU A 44 -5.86 4.90 -0.70
C LEU A 44 -5.59 6.16 0.14
N THR A 45 -4.37 6.69 0.11
CA THR A 45 -4.03 7.94 0.82
C THR A 45 -4.69 9.12 0.11
N PHE A 46 -4.70 9.13 -1.22
CA PHE A 46 -5.45 10.11 -2.02
C PHE A 46 -6.94 10.12 -1.67
N PHE A 47 -7.60 8.94 -1.65
CA PHE A 47 -9.01 8.84 -1.26
C PHE A 47 -9.25 9.31 0.17
N SER A 48 -8.41 8.88 1.12
CA SER A 48 -8.52 9.28 2.53
C SER A 48 -8.43 10.80 2.70
N THR A 49 -7.47 11.42 2.02
CA THR A 49 -7.27 12.89 2.03
C THR A 49 -8.45 13.61 1.39
N THR A 50 -8.96 13.08 0.28
CA THR A 50 -10.14 13.62 -0.43
C THR A 50 -11.37 13.61 0.46
N ILE A 51 -11.66 12.49 1.12
CA ILE A 51 -12.81 12.35 2.02
C ILE A 51 -12.71 13.33 3.19
N ILE A 52 -11.55 13.38 3.86
CA ILE A 52 -11.31 14.31 4.98
C ILE A 52 -11.54 15.76 4.52
N LEU A 53 -10.90 16.18 3.44
CA LEU A 53 -10.96 17.58 2.99
C LEU A 53 -12.36 17.96 2.48
N PHE A 54 -13.05 17.05 1.80
CA PHE A 54 -14.43 17.24 1.36
C PHE A 54 -15.35 17.49 2.57
N LEU A 55 -15.29 16.62 3.58
CA LEU A 55 -16.07 16.77 4.81
C LEU A 55 -15.67 18.04 5.57
N LEU A 56 -14.38 18.37 5.67
CA LEU A 56 -13.94 19.61 6.31
C LEU A 56 -14.51 20.85 5.61
N PHE A 57 -14.46 20.94 4.28
CA PHE A 57 -15.04 22.08 3.56
C PHE A 57 -16.55 22.18 3.75
N ILE A 58 -17.27 21.06 3.80
CA ILE A 58 -18.72 21.04 4.05
C ILE A 58 -19.03 21.47 5.50
N LEU A 59 -18.42 20.81 6.49
CA LEU A 59 -18.69 21.05 7.91
C LEU A 59 -18.29 22.47 8.35
N PHE A 60 -17.24 23.05 7.77
CA PHE A 60 -16.85 24.45 8.01
C PHE A 60 -17.63 25.45 7.13
N LYS A 61 -18.64 25.02 6.37
CA LYS A 61 -19.49 25.86 5.51
C LYS A 61 -18.70 26.65 4.45
N ARG A 62 -17.69 26.02 3.86
CA ARG A 62 -16.82 26.57 2.80
C ARG A 62 -16.96 25.81 1.48
N SER A 63 -18.15 25.28 1.18
CA SER A 63 -18.44 24.47 -0.01
C SER A 63 -18.07 25.13 -1.34
N ARG A 64 -18.09 26.46 -1.43
CA ARG A 64 -17.67 27.22 -2.63
C ARG A 64 -16.22 26.96 -3.05
N LEU A 65 -15.35 26.54 -2.11
CA LEU A 65 -13.94 26.26 -2.37
C LEU A 65 -13.71 24.83 -2.92
N LEU A 66 -14.72 23.96 -2.83
CA LEU A 66 -14.62 22.57 -3.27
C LEU A 66 -14.22 22.47 -4.75
N LEU A 67 -14.85 23.26 -5.62
CA LEU A 67 -14.63 23.19 -7.06
C LEU A 67 -13.16 23.48 -7.42
N SER A 68 -12.60 24.57 -6.88
CA SER A 68 -11.22 24.97 -7.19
C SER A 68 -10.17 24.00 -6.69
N PHE A 69 -10.49 23.21 -5.66
CA PHE A 69 -9.58 22.20 -5.11
C PHE A 69 -9.76 20.83 -5.79
N PHE A 70 -11.00 20.38 -5.96
CA PHE A 70 -11.30 19.02 -6.40
C PHE A 70 -11.33 18.85 -7.92
N ILE A 71 -11.65 19.88 -8.72
CA ILE A 71 -11.56 19.79 -10.19
C ILE A 71 -10.15 19.41 -10.66
N PRO A 72 -9.06 20.12 -10.26
CA PRO A 72 -7.72 19.74 -10.68
C PRO A 72 -7.28 18.37 -10.13
N ALA A 73 -7.68 18.02 -8.90
CA ALA A 73 -7.41 16.70 -8.34
C ALA A 73 -8.09 15.58 -9.15
N ALA A 74 -9.36 15.77 -9.51
CA ALA A 74 -10.15 14.84 -10.30
C ALA A 74 -9.62 14.73 -11.74
N ALA A 75 -9.16 15.84 -12.33
CA ALA A 75 -8.58 15.84 -13.68
C ALA A 75 -7.33 14.94 -13.76
N ILE A 76 -6.43 15.03 -12.77
CA ILE A 76 -5.25 14.14 -12.71
C ILE A 76 -5.68 12.70 -12.38
N PHE A 77 -6.58 12.52 -11.42
CA PHE A 77 -7.08 11.20 -11.05
C PHE A 77 -7.74 10.48 -12.23
N PHE A 78 -8.46 11.20 -13.11
CA PHE A 78 -9.09 10.62 -14.29
C PHE A 78 -8.10 9.88 -15.20
N PHE A 79 -6.89 10.42 -15.40
CA PHE A 79 -5.84 9.74 -16.15
C PHE A 79 -5.35 8.46 -15.47
N HIS A 80 -5.38 8.40 -14.13
CA HIS A 80 -5.06 7.20 -13.38
C HIS A 80 -6.22 6.20 -13.36
N ALA A 81 -7.46 6.67 -13.18
CA ALA A 81 -8.64 5.82 -13.12
C ALA A 81 -8.80 4.95 -14.37
N ARG A 82 -8.40 5.45 -15.56
CA ARG A 82 -8.36 4.67 -16.80
C ARG A 82 -7.51 3.39 -16.69
N ASP A 83 -6.40 3.43 -15.97
CA ASP A 83 -5.52 2.27 -15.77
C ASP A 83 -6.12 1.25 -14.78
N ILE A 84 -6.99 1.73 -13.86
CA ILE A 84 -7.63 0.93 -12.81
C ILE A 84 -8.90 0.22 -13.30
N ILE A 85 -9.77 0.93 -14.04
CA ILE A 85 -11.13 0.46 -14.40
C ILE A 85 -11.11 -0.83 -15.25
N GLY A 86 -10.03 -1.09 -15.98
CA GLY A 86 -9.88 -2.31 -16.79
C GLY A 86 -9.48 -3.56 -16.01
N GLN A 87 -9.35 -3.49 -14.69
CA GLN A 87 -8.91 -4.63 -13.88
C GLN A 87 -10.06 -5.48 -13.38
N ASN A 88 -9.90 -6.79 -13.52
CA ASN A 88 -10.80 -7.76 -12.91
C ASN A 88 -10.44 -7.91 -11.42
N ILE A 89 -10.89 -6.95 -10.59
CA ILE A 89 -10.66 -7.01 -9.15
C ILE A 89 -11.76 -7.86 -8.53
N SER A 90 -11.58 -9.18 -8.52
CA SER A 90 -12.55 -10.16 -8.01
C SER A 90 -12.67 -10.12 -6.48
N HIS A 91 -13.18 -9.03 -5.92
CA HIS A 91 -13.48 -8.91 -4.50
C HIS A 91 -14.84 -8.24 -4.29
N ALA A 92 -15.48 -8.56 -3.18
CA ALA A 92 -16.70 -7.88 -2.77
C ALA A 92 -16.35 -6.48 -2.23
N PHE A 93 -16.82 -5.44 -2.91
CA PHE A 93 -16.65 -4.05 -2.45
C PHE A 93 -17.26 -3.83 -1.06
N PHE A 94 -18.42 -4.44 -0.78
CA PHE A 94 -19.02 -4.45 0.54
C PHE A 94 -18.50 -5.64 1.35
N ASN A 95 -17.64 -5.38 2.34
CA ASN A 95 -17.04 -6.40 3.20
C ASN A 95 -16.91 -5.85 4.64
N PRO A 96 -18.02 -5.85 5.40
CA PRO A 96 -18.05 -5.21 6.71
C PRO A 96 -17.21 -5.96 7.74
N GLY A 97 -16.60 -5.23 8.67
CA GLY A 97 -15.80 -5.74 9.77
C GLY A 97 -14.30 -5.78 9.52
N PHE A 98 -13.78 -5.29 8.39
CA PHE A 98 -12.34 -5.31 8.08
C PHE A 98 -11.75 -6.72 8.29
N LEU A 99 -10.74 -6.87 9.17
CA LEU A 99 -10.08 -8.13 9.54
C LEU A 99 -10.72 -8.81 10.77
N SER A 100 -11.87 -8.34 11.25
CA SER A 100 -12.61 -9.02 12.32
C SER A 100 -12.94 -10.45 11.91
N GLN A 101 -12.83 -11.36 12.89
CA GLN A 101 -13.17 -12.76 12.72
C GLN A 101 -14.59 -12.92 12.16
N LYS A 102 -14.72 -13.81 11.17
CA LYS A 102 -15.98 -14.14 10.50
C LYS A 102 -16.55 -15.46 11.09
N PRO A 103 -17.88 -15.63 11.20
CA PRO A 103 -18.94 -14.69 10.82
C PRO A 103 -18.92 -13.40 11.67
N LEU A 104 -19.30 -12.28 11.04
CA LEU A 104 -19.26 -10.98 11.70
C LEU A 104 -20.32 -10.91 12.80
N SER A 105 -19.87 -10.78 14.05
CA SER A 105 -20.71 -10.50 15.21
C SER A 105 -20.26 -9.21 15.88
N LEU A 106 -21.16 -8.57 16.63
CA LEU A 106 -20.81 -7.38 17.40
C LEU A 106 -19.68 -7.67 18.41
N VAL A 107 -19.68 -8.86 19.01
CA VAL A 107 -18.65 -9.30 19.95
C VAL A 107 -17.29 -9.41 19.27
N ASN A 108 -17.21 -10.10 18.12
CA ASN A 108 -15.96 -10.26 17.37
C ASN A 108 -15.43 -8.91 16.89
N PHE A 109 -16.32 -8.01 16.44
CA PHE A 109 -15.96 -6.68 15.98
C PHE A 109 -15.41 -5.81 17.12
N ILE A 110 -16.08 -5.78 18.27
CA ILE A 110 -15.62 -5.03 19.45
C ILE A 110 -14.31 -5.63 19.95
N PHE A 111 -14.23 -6.96 20.07
CA PHE A 111 -13.01 -7.64 20.51
C PHE A 111 -11.83 -7.31 19.60
N PHE A 112 -12.03 -7.36 18.28
CA PHE A 112 -11.02 -6.95 17.31
C PHE A 112 -10.50 -5.54 17.58
N TRP A 113 -11.38 -4.54 17.71
CA TRP A 113 -10.96 -3.15 17.95
C TRP A 113 -10.40 -2.91 19.35
N VAL A 114 -10.84 -3.65 20.37
CA VAL A 114 -10.23 -3.62 21.71
C VAL A 114 -8.81 -4.17 21.67
N MET A 115 -8.57 -5.27 20.96
CA MET A 115 -7.23 -5.84 20.81
C MET A 115 -6.28 -4.93 20.01
N ASN A 116 -6.80 -4.17 19.05
CA ASN A 116 -6.00 -3.27 18.22
C ASN A 116 -5.78 -1.88 18.85
N LEU A 117 -6.78 -1.32 19.55
CA LEU A 117 -6.71 0.03 20.13
C LEU A 117 -6.39 0.04 21.61
N GLY A 118 -6.56 -1.08 22.31
CA GLY A 118 -6.42 -1.17 23.76
C GLY A 118 -7.24 -0.10 24.47
N ILE A 119 -6.60 0.61 25.41
CA ILE A 119 -7.24 1.69 26.17
C ILE A 119 -7.64 2.90 25.30
N ALA A 120 -7.05 3.07 24.11
CA ALA A 120 -7.36 4.19 23.22
C ALA A 120 -8.84 4.19 22.79
N ILE A 121 -9.49 3.01 22.71
CA ILE A 121 -10.91 2.91 22.37
C ILE A 121 -11.81 3.69 23.34
N ILE A 122 -11.38 3.84 24.60
CA ILE A 122 -12.09 4.61 25.64
C ILE A 122 -11.64 6.06 25.62
N LEU A 123 -10.34 6.31 25.49
CA LEU A 123 -9.76 7.66 25.58
C LEU A 123 -10.16 8.56 24.40
N ILE A 124 -10.31 8.00 23.20
CA ILE A 124 -10.69 8.75 22.00
C ILE A 124 -12.08 9.40 22.17
N PRO A 125 -13.17 8.66 22.52
CA PRO A 125 -14.46 9.25 22.84
C PRO A 125 -14.40 10.35 23.90
N TRP A 126 -13.69 10.13 25.01
CA TRP A 126 -13.56 11.15 26.06
C TRP A 126 -12.88 12.42 25.56
N GLY A 127 -11.79 12.27 24.79
CA GLY A 127 -11.12 13.39 24.14
C GLY A 127 -12.04 14.14 23.17
N PHE A 128 -12.85 13.42 22.39
CA PHE A 128 -13.86 14.01 21.51
C PHE A 128 -14.90 14.81 22.30
N PHE A 129 -15.51 14.25 23.35
CA PHE A 129 -16.57 14.92 24.09
C PHE A 129 -16.10 16.21 24.78
N LEU A 130 -14.88 16.22 25.32
CA LEU A 130 -14.25 17.40 25.94
C LEU A 130 -13.77 18.45 24.93
N SER A 131 -13.63 18.09 23.65
CA SER A 131 -13.11 18.99 22.63
C SER A 131 -14.12 20.08 22.23
N GLY A 132 -13.61 21.22 21.77
CA GLY A 132 -14.43 22.34 21.30
C GLY A 132 -15.20 22.03 20.02
N LYS A 133 -16.22 22.85 19.71
CA LYS A 133 -17.10 22.63 18.54
C LYS A 133 -16.34 22.45 17.23
N LYS A 134 -15.33 23.28 16.95
CA LYS A 134 -14.51 23.19 15.73
C LYS A 134 -13.71 21.88 15.68
N GLN A 135 -13.13 21.46 16.81
CA GLN A 135 -12.40 20.21 16.93
C GLN A 135 -13.31 19.00 16.71
N LYS A 136 -14.56 19.04 17.16
CA LYS A 136 -15.54 17.98 16.86
C LYS A 136 -15.80 17.84 15.37
N LEU A 137 -15.87 18.93 14.60
CA LEU A 137 -16.00 18.86 13.13
C LEU A 137 -14.80 18.20 12.46
N VAL A 138 -13.59 18.46 12.96
CA VAL A 138 -12.36 17.80 12.47
C VAL A 138 -12.42 16.31 12.76
N PHE A 139 -12.81 15.92 13.98
CA PHE A 139 -12.94 14.52 14.36
C PHE A 139 -13.92 13.80 13.45
N LEU A 140 -15.12 14.36 13.23
CA LEU A 140 -16.13 13.76 12.37
C LEU A 140 -15.64 13.56 10.93
N SER A 141 -14.85 14.52 10.42
CA SER A 141 -14.24 14.41 9.09
C SER A 141 -13.30 13.22 8.99
N VAL A 142 -12.48 13.00 10.02
CA VAL A 142 -11.47 11.91 10.03
C VAL A 142 -12.06 10.57 10.46
N PHE A 143 -13.06 10.57 11.36
CA PHE A 143 -13.78 9.37 11.81
C PHE A 143 -14.51 8.68 10.67
N SER A 144 -14.90 9.42 9.62
CA SER A 144 -15.43 8.83 8.39
C SER A 144 -14.50 7.77 7.79
N LEU A 145 -13.17 7.91 7.91
CA LEU A 145 -12.22 6.91 7.44
C LEU A 145 -12.31 5.60 8.22
N PHE A 146 -12.50 5.70 9.53
CA PHE A 146 -12.71 4.53 10.38
C PHE A 146 -13.99 3.79 9.99
N LEU A 147 -15.07 4.50 9.69
CA LEU A 147 -16.32 3.91 9.21
C LEU A 147 -16.14 3.25 7.84
N ILE A 148 -15.59 3.99 6.87
CA ILE A 148 -15.39 3.49 5.49
C ILE A 148 -14.49 2.26 5.48
N GLY A 149 -13.36 2.29 6.20
CA GLY A 149 -12.42 1.18 6.26
C GLY A 149 -13.00 -0.09 6.90
N ASN A 150 -14.02 0.06 7.75
CA ASN A 150 -14.76 -1.05 8.34
C ASN A 150 -15.93 -1.56 7.50
N ILE A 151 -16.43 -0.80 6.52
CA ILE A 151 -17.62 -1.17 5.73
C ILE A 151 -17.21 -1.69 4.35
N PHE A 152 -16.25 -1.03 3.72
CA PHE A 152 -15.90 -1.24 2.31
C PHE A 152 -14.49 -1.78 2.17
N GLN A 153 -14.31 -2.71 1.24
CA GLN A 153 -13.01 -3.14 0.78
C GLN A 153 -12.60 -2.28 -0.43
N LEU A 154 -11.63 -1.37 -0.22
CA LEU A 154 -11.24 -0.38 -1.23
C LEU A 154 -10.11 -0.86 -2.16
N SER A 155 -9.57 -2.05 -1.92
CA SER A 155 -8.49 -2.67 -2.68
C SER A 155 -8.71 -4.17 -2.79
N PHE A 156 -7.95 -4.85 -3.65
CA PHE A 156 -8.10 -6.29 -3.86
C PHE A 156 -7.88 -7.14 -2.59
N LEU A 157 -7.13 -6.61 -1.61
CA LEU A 157 -7.06 -7.15 -0.25
C LEU A 157 -7.68 -6.17 0.75
N ILE A 158 -8.40 -6.73 1.72
CA ILE A 158 -9.07 -5.96 2.78
C ILE A 158 -8.06 -5.29 3.72
N ASP A 159 -6.94 -5.94 4.01
CA ASP A 159 -5.88 -5.47 4.91
C ASP A 159 -5.28 -4.13 4.46
N HIS A 160 -5.27 -3.82 3.17
CA HIS A 160 -4.83 -2.52 2.63
C HIS A 160 -5.57 -1.31 3.22
N ASN A 161 -6.80 -1.50 3.74
CA ASN A 161 -7.51 -0.47 4.48
C ASN A 161 -6.78 0.00 5.75
N HIS A 162 -5.73 -0.70 6.22
CA HIS A 162 -4.87 -0.24 7.31
C HIS A 162 -4.37 1.20 7.11
N SER A 163 -4.18 1.65 5.86
CA SER A 163 -3.80 3.03 5.56
C SER A 163 -4.84 4.07 6.02
N LEU A 164 -6.14 3.74 5.93
CA LEU A 164 -7.23 4.60 6.40
C LEU A 164 -7.20 4.70 7.94
N PHE A 165 -7.04 3.54 8.60
CA PHE A 165 -6.96 3.46 10.06
C PHE A 165 -5.73 4.17 10.61
N ASN A 166 -4.57 4.02 9.97
CA ASN A 166 -3.35 4.72 10.34
C ASN A 166 -3.53 6.24 10.28
N LEU A 167 -4.13 6.76 9.20
CA LEU A 167 -4.41 8.18 9.10
C LEU A 167 -5.43 8.64 10.15
N PHE A 168 -6.48 7.85 10.41
CA PHE A 168 -7.44 8.10 11.49
C PHE A 168 -6.74 8.19 12.86
N LEU A 169 -5.85 7.24 13.17
CA LEU A 169 -5.17 7.14 14.46
C LEU A 169 -4.24 8.32 14.73
N ILE A 170 -3.59 8.87 13.70
CA ILE A 170 -2.79 10.09 13.83
C ILE A 170 -3.63 11.23 14.43
N PHE A 171 -4.84 11.46 13.92
CA PHE A 171 -5.73 12.48 14.46
C PHE A 171 -6.35 12.07 15.79
N ALA A 172 -6.74 10.81 15.94
CA ALA A 172 -7.32 10.29 17.18
C ALA A 172 -6.37 10.48 18.37
N ASN A 173 -5.05 10.31 18.16
CA ASN A 173 -4.01 10.56 19.15
C ASN A 173 -3.99 12.01 19.65
N PHE A 174 -4.37 13.01 18.83
CA PHE A 174 -4.52 14.39 19.32
C PHE A 174 -5.66 14.53 20.34
N TYR A 175 -6.75 13.77 20.21
CA TYR A 175 -7.85 13.78 21.17
C TYR A 175 -7.48 13.06 22.46
N ILE A 176 -6.74 11.95 22.36
CA ILE A 176 -6.16 11.27 23.53
C ILE A 176 -5.24 12.22 24.29
N ALA A 177 -4.30 12.86 23.59
CA ALA A 177 -3.37 13.82 24.20
C ALA A 177 -4.11 14.98 24.85
N TYR A 178 -5.14 15.54 24.19
CA TYR A 178 -5.96 16.60 24.75
C TYR A 178 -6.71 16.16 26.03
N PHE A 179 -7.28 14.96 26.04
CA PHE A 179 -7.93 14.38 27.23
C PHE A 179 -6.95 14.28 28.40
N LEU A 180 -5.78 13.68 28.15
CA LEU A 180 -4.75 13.48 29.17
C LEU A 180 -4.23 14.81 29.74
N LEU A 181 -3.97 15.79 28.89
CA LEU A 181 -3.56 17.13 29.32
C LEU A 181 -4.64 17.84 30.13
N THR A 182 -5.92 17.66 29.76
CA THR A 182 -7.05 18.19 30.52
C THR A 182 -7.14 17.56 31.90
N LEU A 183 -6.88 16.24 31.99
CA LEU A 183 -6.88 15.51 33.26
C LEU A 183 -5.78 16.01 34.19
N ILE A 184 -4.53 16.12 33.71
CA ILE A 184 -3.40 16.63 34.50
C ILE A 184 -3.67 18.06 35.00
N ARG A 185 -4.18 18.93 34.12
CA ARG A 185 -4.45 20.33 34.48
C ARG A 185 -5.55 20.45 35.53
N ARG A 186 -6.54 19.55 35.51
CA ARG A 186 -7.65 19.52 36.47
C ARG A 186 -7.22 18.92 37.81
N TYR A 187 -6.43 17.86 37.77
CA TYR A 187 -5.94 17.13 38.94
C TYR A 187 -4.44 17.39 39.11
N LYS A 188 -4.08 18.64 39.51
CA LYS A 188 -2.69 19.09 39.75
C LYS A 188 -2.00 18.39 40.94
N SER A 189 -2.52 17.25 41.38
CA SER A 189 -1.96 16.44 42.46
C SER A 189 -0.94 15.45 41.91
N PHE A 190 -0.09 14.92 42.80
CA PHE A 190 0.80 13.80 42.52
C PHE A 190 0.06 12.64 41.84
N ALA A 191 -1.17 12.35 42.27
CA ALA A 191 -2.01 11.31 41.69
C ALA A 191 -2.32 11.54 40.19
N GLY A 192 -2.56 12.79 39.76
CA GLY A 192 -2.80 13.10 38.35
C GLY A 192 -1.58 12.83 37.46
N GLY A 193 -0.38 13.11 37.98
CA GLY A 193 0.89 12.78 37.31
C GLY A 193 1.10 11.27 37.18
N THR A 194 0.84 10.52 38.26
CA THR A 194 0.97 9.05 38.23
C THR A 194 0.00 8.40 37.24
N ILE A 195 -1.27 8.81 37.23
CA ILE A 195 -2.27 8.31 36.28
C ILE A 195 -1.83 8.60 34.83
N PHE A 196 -1.33 9.81 34.57
CA PHE A 196 -0.83 10.16 33.24
C PHE A 196 0.29 9.24 32.78
N ILE A 197 1.33 9.05 33.61
CA ILE A 197 2.46 8.18 33.29
C ILE A 197 1.97 6.75 33.03
N PHE A 198 1.10 6.24 33.89
CA PHE A 198 0.54 4.90 33.75
C PHE A 198 -0.24 4.71 32.44
N VAL A 199 -1.09 5.67 32.08
CA VAL A 199 -1.85 5.62 30.82
C VAL A 199 -0.94 5.73 29.59
N VAL A 200 0.08 6.59 29.64
CA VAL A 200 1.08 6.69 28.57
C VAL A 200 1.83 5.36 28.41
N LEU A 201 2.23 4.72 29.51
CA LEU A 201 2.86 3.41 29.47
C LEU A 201 1.96 2.38 28.77
N LEU A 202 0.68 2.28 29.16
CA LEU A 202 -0.28 1.38 28.52
C LEU A 202 -0.46 1.66 27.02
N LEU A 203 -0.50 2.92 26.61
CA LEU A 203 -0.62 3.32 25.20
C LEU A 203 0.63 2.96 24.37
N THR A 204 1.79 2.86 25.00
CA THR A 204 3.06 2.53 24.33
C THR A 204 3.45 1.06 24.43
N MET A 205 2.83 0.30 25.34
CA MET A 205 3.19 -1.09 25.62
C MET A 205 3.00 -2.03 24.43
N SER A 206 1.99 -1.78 23.58
CA SER A 206 1.80 -2.56 22.35
C SER A 206 2.99 -2.44 21.40
N GLY A 207 3.63 -1.28 21.33
CA GLY A 207 4.85 -1.09 20.53
C GLY A 207 6.02 -1.97 20.99
N ALA A 208 6.07 -2.37 22.27
CA ALA A 208 7.07 -3.33 22.74
C ALA A 208 6.84 -4.74 22.17
N ILE A 209 5.58 -5.13 21.91
CA ILE A 209 5.24 -6.39 21.24
C ILE A 209 5.69 -6.33 19.78
N ASP A 210 5.47 -5.20 19.10
CA ASP A 210 5.94 -5.00 17.72
C ASP A 210 7.48 -5.10 17.63
N LEU A 211 8.21 -4.61 18.63
CA LEU A 211 9.67 -4.78 18.71
C LEU A 211 10.08 -6.25 18.85
N MET A 212 9.27 -7.10 19.46
CA MET A 212 9.56 -8.54 19.53
C MET A 212 9.41 -9.20 18.17
N ALA A 213 8.50 -8.75 17.32
CA ALA A 213 8.43 -9.22 15.94
C ALA A 213 9.73 -8.90 15.20
N VAL A 214 10.25 -7.67 15.33
CA VAL A 214 11.54 -7.26 14.72
C VAL A 214 12.72 -8.04 15.31
N LYS A 215 12.75 -8.23 16.63
CA LYS A 215 13.82 -8.97 17.31
C LYS A 215 13.84 -10.45 16.92
N ASN A 216 12.67 -11.05 16.77
CA ASN A 216 12.50 -12.47 16.44
C ASN A 216 12.46 -12.71 14.92
N ASP A 217 12.56 -11.64 14.12
CA ASP A 217 12.65 -11.76 12.67
C ASP A 217 14.01 -12.37 12.29
N PHE A 218 14.02 -13.15 11.21
CA PHE A 218 15.25 -13.76 10.73
C PHE A 218 15.98 -12.79 9.78
N GLN A 219 17.31 -12.80 9.85
CA GLN A 219 18.11 -12.06 8.88
C GLN A 219 18.23 -12.87 7.59
N PHE A 220 17.52 -12.44 6.55
CA PHE A 220 17.71 -12.98 5.21
C PHE A 220 18.90 -12.28 4.52
N ARG A 221 19.94 -13.06 4.20
CA ARG A 221 21.11 -12.55 3.45
C ARG A 221 21.04 -13.01 2.01
N LEU A 222 21.06 -12.05 1.10
CA LEU A 222 21.19 -12.30 -0.33
C LEU A 222 22.64 -12.08 -0.75
N ASN A 223 23.19 -13.05 -1.46
CA ASN A 223 24.48 -12.88 -2.11
C ASN A 223 24.28 -12.05 -3.38
N ASP A 224 24.97 -10.91 -3.45
CA ASP A 224 25.07 -10.11 -4.67
C ASP A 224 26.21 -10.62 -5.57
N ALA A 225 26.30 -10.12 -6.80
CA ALA A 225 27.46 -10.31 -7.65
C ALA A 225 28.71 -9.63 -7.02
N PRO A 226 29.87 -10.31 -6.97
CA PRO A 226 30.23 -11.50 -7.73
C PRO A 226 29.96 -12.84 -7.02
N SER A 227 29.58 -12.84 -5.75
CA SER A 227 29.38 -14.06 -4.95
C SER A 227 28.24 -14.94 -5.48
N ASN A 228 27.22 -14.33 -6.08
CA ASN A 228 26.18 -15.04 -6.81
C ASN A 228 26.58 -15.23 -8.29
N LYS A 229 26.86 -16.48 -8.66
CA LYS A 229 27.35 -16.87 -10.00
C LYS A 229 26.37 -16.50 -11.12
N LEU A 230 25.06 -16.73 -10.92
CA LEU A 230 24.04 -16.35 -11.90
C LEU A 230 24.05 -14.83 -12.10
N MET A 231 24.01 -14.07 -11.01
CA MET A 231 23.98 -12.60 -11.10
C MET A 231 25.25 -12.05 -11.77
N GLN A 232 26.42 -12.62 -11.44
CA GLN A 232 27.68 -12.26 -12.08
C GLN A 232 27.67 -12.59 -13.58
N TRP A 233 27.15 -13.76 -13.95
CA TRP A 233 27.02 -14.16 -15.36
C TRP A 233 26.06 -13.22 -16.11
N ILE A 234 24.89 -12.93 -15.55
CA ILE A 234 23.92 -11.99 -16.13
C ILE A 234 24.59 -10.64 -16.34
N LYS A 235 25.30 -10.12 -15.33
CA LYS A 235 26.00 -8.83 -15.38
C LYS A 235 26.99 -8.72 -16.53
N THR A 236 27.70 -9.81 -16.80
CA THR A 236 28.81 -9.84 -17.76
C THR A 236 28.35 -10.17 -19.18
N ASN A 237 27.32 -11.01 -19.34
CA ASN A 237 26.99 -11.63 -20.63
C ASN A 237 25.71 -11.08 -21.29
N THR A 238 24.94 -10.22 -20.61
CA THR A 238 23.67 -9.69 -21.14
C THR A 238 23.65 -8.17 -21.20
N LYS A 239 22.86 -7.60 -22.10
CA LYS A 239 22.67 -6.15 -22.22
C LYS A 239 21.77 -5.65 -21.10
N LYS A 240 21.94 -4.38 -20.72
CA LYS A 240 21.17 -3.74 -19.63
C LYS A 240 19.65 -3.79 -19.82
N ASN A 241 19.19 -3.78 -21.06
CA ASN A 241 17.76 -3.74 -21.40
C ASN A 241 17.19 -5.10 -21.80
N ASP A 242 17.98 -6.18 -21.73
CA ASP A 242 17.49 -7.51 -22.08
C ASP A 242 16.35 -7.92 -21.13
N ILE A 243 15.31 -8.52 -21.72
CA ILE A 243 14.14 -9.00 -21.01
C ILE A 243 14.27 -10.51 -20.84
N PHE A 244 14.13 -10.96 -19.60
CA PHE A 244 14.13 -12.36 -19.25
C PHE A 244 12.70 -12.81 -18.96
N LEU A 245 12.32 -13.96 -19.50
CA LEU A 245 11.23 -14.75 -18.94
C LEU A 245 11.79 -15.53 -17.75
N ALA A 246 11.40 -15.13 -16.55
CA ALA A 246 11.91 -15.73 -15.32
C ALA A 246 10.85 -15.85 -14.23
N LYS A 247 11.18 -16.59 -13.17
CA LYS A 247 10.28 -16.82 -12.05
C LYS A 247 9.87 -15.48 -11.42
N GLN A 248 8.63 -15.40 -10.96
CA GLN A 248 8.04 -14.19 -10.40
C GLN A 248 8.40 -14.02 -8.92
N GLU A 249 9.68 -13.87 -8.61
CA GLU A 249 10.16 -13.73 -7.23
C GLU A 249 10.23 -12.26 -6.79
N ILE A 250 10.04 -12.00 -5.49
CA ILE A 250 10.24 -10.66 -4.91
C ILE A 250 11.71 -10.25 -4.99
N LEU A 251 12.60 -11.20 -4.71
CA LEU A 251 14.06 -11.02 -4.67
C LEU A 251 14.69 -11.72 -5.88
N ASP A 252 14.22 -11.37 -7.07
CA ASP A 252 14.63 -12.02 -8.33
C ASP A 252 16.07 -11.64 -8.71
N PRO A 253 17.01 -12.62 -8.83
CA PRO A 253 18.40 -12.37 -9.19
C PRO A 253 18.55 -11.65 -10.53
N ILE A 254 17.61 -11.78 -11.46
CA ILE A 254 17.66 -11.08 -12.76
C ILE A 254 17.42 -9.58 -12.57
N THR A 255 16.39 -9.21 -11.83
CA THR A 255 16.10 -7.80 -11.53
C THR A 255 17.15 -7.18 -10.62
N LEU A 256 17.67 -7.93 -9.64
CA LEU A 256 18.78 -7.51 -8.78
C LEU A 256 20.07 -7.31 -9.58
N SER A 257 20.25 -8.05 -10.68
CA SER A 257 21.34 -7.84 -11.64
C SER A 257 21.10 -6.64 -12.56
N GLY A 258 19.96 -5.95 -12.46
CA GLY A 258 19.61 -4.78 -13.28
C GLY A 258 19.02 -5.12 -14.65
N ARG A 259 18.49 -6.33 -14.85
CA ARG A 259 17.80 -6.75 -16.10
C ARG A 259 16.29 -6.75 -15.88
N LYS A 260 15.51 -6.73 -16.96
CA LYS A 260 14.05 -6.73 -16.87
C LYS A 260 13.54 -8.16 -16.76
N ASN A 261 12.64 -8.42 -15.82
CA ASN A 261 11.80 -9.61 -15.85
C ASN A 261 10.53 -9.28 -16.64
N TYR A 262 10.13 -10.16 -17.56
CA TYR A 262 9.00 -9.98 -18.46
C TYR A 262 7.71 -9.62 -17.71
N LEU A 263 7.44 -10.33 -16.61
CA LEU A 263 6.30 -10.06 -15.74
C LEU A 263 6.73 -9.54 -14.35
N GLY A 264 7.80 -10.08 -13.77
CA GLY A 264 8.18 -9.80 -12.38
C GLY A 264 7.13 -10.30 -11.37
N HIS A 265 7.24 -9.91 -10.11
CA HIS A 265 6.32 -10.34 -9.07
C HIS A 265 4.95 -9.65 -9.19
N SER A 266 3.92 -10.43 -9.55
CA SER A 266 2.56 -9.96 -9.86
C SER A 266 1.90 -9.12 -8.76
N TYR A 267 2.20 -9.37 -7.48
CA TYR A 267 1.69 -8.56 -6.37
C TYR A 267 1.92 -7.05 -6.57
N TYR A 268 3.11 -6.62 -7.04
CA TYR A 268 3.39 -5.21 -7.25
C TYR A 268 2.57 -4.62 -8.38
N LEU A 269 2.32 -5.41 -9.43
CA LEU A 269 1.45 -4.99 -10.53
C LEU A 269 0.01 -4.83 -10.06
N SER A 270 -0.48 -5.73 -9.21
CA SER A 270 -1.81 -5.64 -8.59
C SER A 270 -1.95 -4.42 -7.67
N VAL A 271 -0.95 -4.17 -6.79
CA VAL A 271 -0.97 -3.03 -5.84
C VAL A 271 -0.93 -1.70 -6.58
N MET A 272 -0.16 -1.60 -7.65
CA MET A 272 -0.07 -0.38 -8.46
C MET A 272 -1.25 -0.22 -9.42
N GLY A 273 -2.12 -1.22 -9.53
CA GLY A 273 -3.24 -1.19 -10.46
C GLY A 273 -2.77 -1.15 -11.92
N TYR A 274 -1.86 -2.03 -12.31
CA TYR A 274 -1.59 -2.30 -13.72
C TYR A 274 -2.43 -3.48 -14.22
N ASN A 275 -3.01 -3.39 -15.43
CA ASN A 275 -3.59 -4.57 -16.07
C ASN A 275 -2.47 -5.43 -16.69
N TYR A 276 -2.20 -6.58 -16.09
CA TYR A 276 -1.17 -7.52 -16.55
C TYR A 276 -1.73 -8.90 -16.93
N SER A 277 -3.05 -9.03 -17.03
CA SER A 277 -3.76 -10.30 -17.26
C SER A 277 -3.35 -10.99 -18.57
N GLU A 278 -3.28 -10.22 -19.66
CA GLU A 278 -2.80 -10.69 -20.96
C GLU A 278 -1.38 -11.24 -20.82
N ARG A 279 -0.46 -10.43 -20.26
CA ARG A 279 0.94 -10.84 -20.07
C ARG A 279 1.08 -12.08 -19.18
N GLN A 280 0.28 -12.17 -18.12
CA GLN A 280 0.24 -13.32 -17.22
C GLN A 280 -0.21 -14.60 -17.95
N SER A 281 -1.18 -14.50 -18.85
CA SER A 281 -1.61 -15.63 -19.68
C SER A 281 -0.50 -16.10 -20.62
N LEU A 282 0.31 -15.17 -21.14
CA LEU A 282 1.43 -15.48 -22.02
C LEU A 282 2.55 -16.22 -21.31
N VAL A 283 2.89 -15.82 -20.08
CA VAL A 283 3.95 -16.47 -19.28
C VAL A 283 3.77 -17.99 -19.23
N LYS A 284 2.55 -18.48 -19.00
CA LYS A 284 2.28 -19.92 -18.99
C LYS A 284 2.55 -20.55 -20.35
N SER A 285 1.99 -19.99 -21.42
CA SER A 285 2.21 -20.52 -22.78
C SER A 285 3.68 -20.51 -23.18
N PHE A 286 4.45 -19.54 -22.69
CA PHE A 286 5.88 -19.43 -22.96
C PHE A 286 6.70 -20.49 -22.22
N TYR A 287 6.47 -20.72 -20.93
CA TYR A 287 7.17 -21.80 -20.22
C TYR A 287 6.80 -23.20 -20.73
N GLU A 288 5.56 -23.38 -21.17
CA GLU A 288 5.05 -24.65 -21.69
C GLU A 288 5.14 -24.73 -23.23
N ALA A 289 6.12 -24.05 -23.83
CA ALA A 289 6.29 -23.99 -25.28
C ALA A 289 6.46 -25.38 -25.92
N LYS A 290 5.69 -25.64 -26.98
CA LYS A 290 5.72 -26.91 -27.76
C LYS A 290 5.90 -26.69 -29.26
N ASN A 291 5.92 -25.45 -29.73
CA ASN A 291 5.96 -25.11 -31.15
C ASN A 291 6.76 -23.82 -31.41
N LEU A 292 7.23 -23.68 -32.66
CA LEU A 292 8.05 -22.55 -33.10
C LEU A 292 7.27 -21.23 -33.10
N GLU A 293 5.94 -21.29 -33.20
CA GLU A 293 5.07 -20.13 -33.09
C GLU A 293 5.17 -19.48 -31.71
N THR A 294 5.26 -20.27 -30.64
CA THR A 294 5.43 -19.77 -29.28
C THR A 294 6.78 -19.07 -29.11
N ILE A 295 7.86 -19.65 -29.65
CA ILE A 295 9.20 -19.01 -29.67
C ILE A 295 9.15 -17.70 -30.47
N SER A 296 8.52 -17.70 -31.64
CA SER A 296 8.33 -16.50 -32.46
C SER A 296 7.55 -15.41 -31.71
N ARG A 297 6.57 -15.80 -30.89
CA ARG A 297 5.81 -14.88 -30.04
C ARG A 297 6.66 -14.31 -28.91
N MET A 298 7.54 -15.09 -28.29
CA MET A 298 8.51 -14.58 -27.31
C MET A 298 9.43 -13.51 -27.92
N HIS A 299 9.90 -13.70 -29.16
CA HIS A 299 10.67 -12.68 -29.87
C HIS A 299 9.86 -11.39 -30.11
N LYS A 300 8.58 -11.49 -30.47
CA LYS A 300 7.69 -10.32 -30.61
C LYS A 300 7.52 -9.55 -29.31
N GLU A 301 7.54 -10.25 -28.18
CA GLU A 301 7.52 -9.67 -26.83
C GLU A 301 8.90 -9.14 -26.37
N ASN A 302 9.92 -9.19 -27.23
CA ASN A 302 11.30 -8.80 -26.96
C ASN A 302 11.98 -9.58 -25.83
N ILE A 303 11.54 -10.82 -25.57
CA ILE A 303 12.18 -11.71 -24.60
C ILE A 303 13.50 -12.21 -25.23
N ALA A 304 14.61 -11.97 -24.53
CA ALA A 304 15.94 -12.36 -24.97
C ALA A 304 16.44 -13.65 -24.31
N TYR A 305 15.96 -13.94 -23.10
CA TYR A 305 16.37 -15.13 -22.35
C TYR A 305 15.19 -15.77 -21.62
N ILE A 306 15.28 -17.08 -21.41
CA ILE A 306 14.37 -17.84 -20.54
C ILE A 306 15.20 -18.44 -19.41
N ALA A 307 14.83 -18.16 -18.17
CA ALA A 307 15.43 -18.77 -16.99
C ALA A 307 14.44 -19.75 -16.37
N VAL A 308 14.83 -21.03 -16.28
CA VAL A 308 14.01 -22.11 -15.70
C VAL A 308 14.75 -22.78 -14.55
N PRO A 309 14.05 -23.24 -13.50
CA PRO A 309 14.68 -24.02 -12.45
C PRO A 309 15.33 -25.29 -13.02
N ALA A 310 16.56 -25.59 -12.58
CA ALA A 310 17.26 -26.82 -12.98
C ALA A 310 16.63 -28.09 -12.35
N LYS A 311 15.89 -27.91 -11.25
CA LYS A 311 15.15 -28.96 -10.54
C LYS A 311 13.73 -28.50 -10.25
N PRO A 312 12.74 -29.42 -10.18
CA PRO A 312 11.39 -29.07 -9.77
C PRO A 312 11.37 -28.41 -8.39
N ILE A 313 10.65 -27.30 -8.27
CA ILE A 313 10.45 -26.56 -7.02
C ILE A 313 8.96 -26.29 -6.82
N ILE A 314 8.53 -26.20 -5.56
CA ILE A 314 7.12 -26.16 -5.15
C ILE A 314 6.36 -24.97 -5.77
N ASP A 315 7.04 -23.86 -5.98
CA ASP A 315 6.46 -22.59 -6.42
C ASP A 315 6.74 -22.27 -7.90
N PHE A 316 7.05 -23.30 -8.70
CA PHE A 316 7.20 -23.20 -10.15
C PHE A 316 6.29 -24.22 -10.86
N ASN A 317 5.04 -23.82 -11.06
CA ASN A 317 3.98 -24.70 -11.59
C ASN A 317 3.84 -24.61 -13.12
N TYR A 318 4.94 -24.82 -13.85
CA TYR A 318 4.93 -24.86 -15.31
C TYR A 318 5.54 -26.16 -15.84
N ASN A 319 4.90 -26.76 -16.84
CA ASN A 319 5.41 -27.98 -17.48
C ASN A 319 6.43 -27.64 -18.57
N VAL A 320 7.68 -27.40 -18.16
CA VAL A 320 8.77 -27.06 -19.08
C VAL A 320 9.21 -28.31 -19.87
N ASN A 321 9.20 -28.21 -21.20
CA ASN A 321 9.72 -29.24 -22.08
C ASN A 321 11.20 -28.99 -22.39
N PHE A 322 12.10 -29.48 -21.53
CA PHE A 322 13.54 -29.30 -21.69
C PHE A 322 14.08 -29.84 -23.02
N VAL A 323 13.57 -31.00 -23.49
CA VAL A 323 13.96 -31.57 -24.80
C VAL A 323 13.64 -30.61 -25.94
N TYR A 324 12.51 -29.92 -25.87
CA TYR A 324 12.12 -28.92 -26.86
C TYR A 324 13.01 -27.68 -26.76
N LEU A 325 13.24 -27.15 -25.55
CA LEU A 325 14.10 -25.97 -25.36
C LEU A 325 15.55 -26.25 -25.80
N ASP A 326 16.14 -27.38 -25.41
CA ASP A 326 17.50 -27.77 -25.78
C ASP A 326 17.66 -27.96 -27.29
N LYS A 327 16.59 -28.34 -28.01
CA LYS A 327 16.61 -28.51 -29.46
C LYS A 327 16.59 -27.19 -30.23
N TYR A 328 15.87 -26.18 -29.73
CA TYR A 328 15.59 -24.95 -30.48
C TYR A 328 16.23 -23.69 -29.91
N LEU A 329 16.69 -23.72 -28.65
CA LEU A 329 17.30 -22.58 -27.97
C LEU A 329 18.71 -22.93 -27.52
N GLN A 330 19.58 -21.92 -27.51
CA GLN A 330 20.94 -22.11 -27.02
C GLN A 330 20.95 -22.03 -25.49
N LYS A 331 21.38 -23.10 -24.83
CA LYS A 331 21.72 -23.06 -23.40
C LYS A 331 22.99 -22.22 -23.21
N VAL A 332 22.91 -21.16 -22.42
CA VAL A 332 23.99 -20.17 -22.23
C VAL A 332 24.49 -20.07 -20.79
N TYR A 333 23.74 -20.60 -19.82
CA TYR A 333 24.15 -20.73 -18.43
C TYR A 333 23.42 -21.91 -17.78
N GLU A 334 24.09 -22.60 -16.87
CA GLU A 334 23.52 -23.67 -16.06
C GLU A 334 24.26 -23.75 -14.71
N ASP A 335 23.51 -23.86 -13.63
CA ASP A 335 24.00 -24.24 -12.31
C ASP A 335 23.01 -25.19 -11.61
N GLU A 336 23.27 -25.54 -10.35
CA GLU A 336 22.43 -26.47 -9.58
C GLU A 336 20.98 -26.01 -9.39
N LYS A 337 20.70 -24.71 -9.57
CA LYS A 337 19.41 -24.08 -9.30
C LYS A 337 18.68 -23.65 -10.57
N VAL A 338 19.40 -23.21 -11.61
CA VAL A 338 18.79 -22.56 -12.78
C VAL A 338 19.51 -22.88 -14.08
N ILE A 339 18.74 -22.96 -15.16
CA ILE A 339 19.20 -23.08 -16.54
C ILE A 339 18.71 -21.84 -17.29
N VAL A 340 19.59 -21.19 -18.04
CA VAL A 340 19.25 -20.04 -18.88
C VAL A 340 19.44 -20.38 -20.35
N TYR A 341 18.37 -20.20 -21.10
CA TYR A 341 18.34 -20.31 -22.56
C TYR A 341 18.32 -18.92 -23.18
N LYS A 342 19.01 -18.76 -24.30
CA LYS A 342 18.97 -17.58 -25.14
C LYS A 342 18.02 -17.83 -26.31
N LEU A 343 17.15 -16.85 -26.57
CA LEU A 343 16.29 -16.81 -27.75
C LEU A 343 17.05 -16.36 -28.99
#